data_AF-A0A517YAK8-F1
#
_entry.id   AF-A0A517YAK8-F1
#
_cell.length_a   1.000
_cell.length_b   1.000
_cell.length_c   1.000
_cell.angle_alpha   90.00
_cell.angle_beta   90.00
_cell.angle_gamma   90.00
#
_symmetry.space_group_name_H-M   'P 1'
#
loop_
_entity.id
_entity.type
_entity.pdbx_description
1 polymer ?
#
loop_
_entity_poly.entity_id
_entity_poly.type
_entity_poly.pdbx_seq_one_letter_code
_entity_poly.pdbx_strand_id
1 'polypeptide(L)'
;MLSTIRSRRSTAAFTLVELLVVIAIIGVLVALLLPAVQAAREAARRSQCLNHLKQIGLAVHNYHDTYNYLPNSRRDASFTWQAQILPGLEQSSLYAKWKFGPSFDTQLQECREAKITVYFCPSRRSASSAQPITETMDSGPSTTGVGSDYAICSGNSALSNNDYWQANSSNQAADGVGTIFNASGTVTPGDPSFKAGPRLTDITDGTSNTIMAGDKHIYVQGLNKISYEGPAFNGDKGHSYRPLGVSYPLSKGPMDKATKAFGSAHPGVTNFVLCDGSVRAFSNGGNATMLGYMAGKDDGQVVSGLE
;
A
#
# COMPACT_ATOMS: atom_id res chain seq x y z
N MET A 1 -2.31 84.44 21.75
CA MET A 1 -3.63 83.78 21.80
C MET A 1 -3.57 82.48 21.01
N LEU A 2 -3.01 81.41 21.59
CA LEU A 2 -2.98 80.07 20.99
C LEU A 2 -3.18 79.05 22.11
N SER A 3 -4.42 78.54 22.21
CA SER A 3 -4.85 77.52 23.16
C SER A 3 -4.54 76.14 22.58
N THR A 4 -3.61 75.40 23.19
CA THR A 4 -3.27 74.04 22.78
C THR A 4 -4.25 73.06 23.43
N ILE A 5 -5.24 72.59 22.67
CA ILE A 5 -6.18 71.55 23.12
C ILE A 5 -5.41 70.22 23.26
N ARG A 6 -5.09 69.82 24.50
CA ARG A 6 -4.57 68.48 24.80
C ARG A 6 -5.73 67.48 24.68
N SER A 7 -5.76 66.74 23.57
CA SER A 7 -6.56 65.51 23.43
C SER A 7 -6.14 64.52 24.53
N ARG A 8 -6.97 64.36 25.58
CA ARG A 8 -6.86 63.22 26.51
C ARG A 8 -7.08 61.94 25.70
N ARG A 9 -6.00 61.24 25.34
CA ARG A 9 -6.11 59.84 24.94
C ARG A 9 -6.59 59.07 26.17
N SER A 10 -7.86 58.65 26.17
CA SER A 10 -8.35 57.65 27.11
C SER A 10 -7.64 56.34 26.81
N THR A 11 -6.59 56.04 27.55
CA THR A 11 -6.04 54.68 27.57
C THR A 11 -7.07 53.82 28.30
N ALA A 12 -7.86 53.06 27.56
CA ALA A 12 -8.72 52.04 28.13
C ALA A 12 -7.80 51.02 28.84
N ALA A 13 -7.80 51.03 30.17
CA ALA A 13 -7.08 50.06 30.97
C ALA A 13 -7.94 48.79 31.04
N PHE A 14 -7.40 47.67 30.56
CA PHE A 14 -8.03 46.35 30.67
C PHE A 14 -7.96 45.86 32.11
N THR A 15 -9.06 45.32 32.64
CA THR A 15 -9.05 44.68 33.95
C THR A 15 -8.47 43.27 33.85
N LEU A 16 -7.83 42.80 34.93
CA LEU A 16 -7.30 41.43 35.00
C LEU A 16 -8.38 40.38 34.73
N VAL A 17 -9.61 40.65 35.18
CA VAL A 17 -10.77 39.78 34.99
C VAL A 17 -11.16 39.69 33.51
N GLU A 18 -11.21 40.80 32.78
CA GLU A 18 -11.53 40.79 31.34
C GLU A 18 -10.50 39.98 30.55
N LEU A 19 -9.20 40.13 30.87
CA LEU A 19 -8.17 39.32 30.24
C LEU A 19 -8.34 37.83 30.56
N LEU A 20 -8.63 37.50 31.82
CA LEU A 20 -8.81 36.12 32.29
C LEU A 20 -10.01 35.42 31.63
N VAL A 21 -11.11 36.15 31.43
CA VAL A 21 -12.30 35.62 30.73
C VAL A 21 -11.99 35.35 29.26
N VAL A 22 -11.27 36.25 28.59
CA VAL A 22 -10.92 36.07 27.17
C VAL A 22 -10.02 34.85 26.98
N ILE A 23 -8.98 34.69 27.79
CA ILE A 23 -8.12 33.50 27.69
C ILE A 23 -8.87 32.22 28.04
N ALA A 24 -9.83 32.27 28.97
CA ALA A 24 -10.67 31.11 29.30
C ALA A 24 -11.56 30.71 28.12
N ILE A 25 -12.19 31.67 27.45
CA ILE A 25 -13.02 31.40 26.25
C ILE A 25 -12.15 30.83 25.12
N ILE A 26 -10.99 31.44 24.83
CA ILE A 26 -10.07 30.93 23.79
C ILE A 26 -9.59 29.52 24.15
N GLY A 27 -9.25 29.27 25.41
CA GLY A 27 -8.84 27.94 25.89
C GLY A 27 -9.91 26.88 25.65
N VAL A 28 -11.18 27.17 25.96
CA VAL A 28 -12.31 26.25 25.70
C VAL A 28 -12.50 26.03 24.20
N LEU A 29 -12.47 27.09 23.38
CA LEU A 29 -12.63 26.96 21.94
C LEU A 29 -11.51 26.11 21.32
N VAL A 30 -10.24 26.34 21.69
CA VAL A 30 -9.11 25.56 21.19
C VAL A 30 -9.19 24.11 21.64
N ALA A 31 -9.57 23.85 22.89
CA ALA A 31 -9.73 22.50 23.42
C ALA A 31 -10.79 21.69 22.65
N LEU A 32 -11.88 22.34 22.21
CA LEU A 32 -12.91 21.69 21.41
C LEU A 32 -12.52 21.55 19.92
N LEU A 33 -11.75 22.49 19.38
CA LEU A 33 -11.34 22.50 17.97
C LEU A 33 -10.21 21.52 17.66
N LEU A 34 -9.25 21.32 18.57
CA LEU A 34 -8.07 20.50 18.30
C LEU A 34 -8.41 19.03 17.94
N PRO A 35 -9.28 18.31 18.69
CA PRO A 35 -9.68 16.95 18.32
C PRO A 35 -10.41 16.91 16.98
N ALA A 36 -11.28 17.90 16.72
CA ALA A 36 -12.05 17.98 15.48
C ALA A 36 -11.15 18.18 14.25
N VAL A 37 -10.16 19.09 14.34
CA VAL A 37 -9.20 19.34 13.25
C VAL A 37 -8.34 18.11 12.99
N GLN A 38 -7.96 17.36 14.02
CA GLN A 38 -7.19 16.13 13.85
C GLN A 38 -8.00 15.03 13.16
N ALA A 39 -9.25 14.82 13.57
CA ALA A 39 -10.16 13.87 12.93
C ALA A 39 -10.40 14.23 11.46
N ALA A 40 -10.63 15.50 11.15
CA ALA A 40 -10.80 15.98 9.78
C ALA A 40 -9.55 15.75 8.92
N ARG A 41 -8.35 16.02 9.46
CA ARG A 41 -7.08 15.75 8.76
C ARG A 41 -6.89 14.27 8.45
N GLU A 42 -7.23 13.39 9.39
CA GLU A 42 -7.12 11.95 9.17
C GLU A 42 -8.13 11.44 8.14
N ALA A 43 -9.36 11.93 8.16
CA ALA A 43 -10.36 11.62 7.14
C ALA A 43 -9.90 12.05 5.73
N ALA A 44 -9.24 13.22 5.61
CA ALA A 44 -8.66 13.67 4.35
C ALA A 44 -7.53 12.76 3.86
N ARG A 45 -6.59 12.38 4.75
CA ARG A 45 -5.52 11.41 4.43
C ARG A 45 -6.07 10.06 4.02
N ARG A 46 -7.12 9.57 4.71
CA ARG A 46 -7.79 8.32 4.33
C ARG A 46 -8.44 8.41 2.95
N SER A 47 -9.09 9.53 2.64
CA SER A 47 -9.68 9.75 1.32
C SER A 47 -8.62 9.73 0.21
N GLN A 48 -7.43 10.30 0.46
CA GLN A 48 -6.29 10.21 -0.45
C GLN A 48 -5.77 8.77 -0.59
N CYS A 49 -5.65 8.02 0.50
CA CYS A 49 -5.26 6.61 0.48
C CYS A 49 -6.23 5.75 -0.35
N LEU A 50 -7.54 5.94 -0.19
CA LEU A 50 -8.57 5.27 -1.00
C LEU A 50 -8.42 5.62 -2.49
N ASN A 51 -8.11 6.87 -2.81
CA ASN A 51 -7.84 7.28 -4.18
C ASN A 51 -6.56 6.64 -4.75
N HIS A 52 -5.50 6.48 -3.95
CA HIS A 52 -4.29 5.75 -4.37
C HIS A 52 -4.60 4.29 -4.70
N LEU A 53 -5.38 3.60 -3.84
CA LEU A 53 -5.86 2.24 -4.11
C LEU A 53 -6.72 2.16 -5.38
N LYS A 54 -7.58 3.16 -5.62
CA LYS A 54 -8.36 3.24 -6.86
C LYS A 54 -7.47 3.40 -8.09
N GLN A 55 -6.44 4.25 -8.02
CA GLN A 55 -5.46 4.41 -9.11
C GLN A 55 -4.67 3.13 -9.37
N ILE A 56 -4.28 2.39 -8.31
CA ILE A 56 -3.65 1.07 -8.43
C ILE A 56 -4.59 0.10 -9.17
N GLY A 57 -5.86 0.01 -8.76
CA GLY A 57 -6.84 -0.86 -9.42
C GLY A 57 -6.99 -0.52 -10.91
N LEU A 58 -7.13 0.77 -11.25
CA LEU A 58 -7.21 1.22 -12.64
C LEU A 58 -5.95 0.88 -13.44
N ALA A 59 -4.76 1.07 -12.86
CA ALA A 59 -3.50 0.73 -13.51
C ALA A 59 -3.35 -0.78 -13.76
N VAL A 60 -3.86 -1.61 -12.84
CA VAL A 60 -3.94 -3.06 -13.01
C VAL A 60 -4.93 -3.44 -14.13
N HIS A 61 -6.10 -2.78 -14.23
CA HIS A 61 -7.02 -2.99 -15.36
C HIS A 61 -6.39 -2.58 -16.69
N ASN A 62 -5.70 -1.45 -16.76
CA ASN A 62 -4.98 -1.04 -17.97
C ASN A 62 -3.91 -2.06 -18.38
N TYR A 63 -3.22 -2.65 -17.40
CA TYR A 63 -2.28 -3.74 -17.64
C TYR A 63 -2.99 -4.97 -18.22
N HIS A 64 -4.11 -5.38 -17.61
CA HIS A 64 -4.93 -6.48 -18.09
C HIS A 64 -5.44 -6.23 -19.52
N ASP A 65 -5.91 -5.03 -19.85
CA ASP A 65 -6.41 -4.72 -21.20
C ASP A 65 -5.31 -4.82 -22.27
N THR A 66 -4.06 -4.55 -21.88
CA THR A 66 -2.90 -4.64 -22.77
C THR A 66 -2.41 -6.08 -22.94
N TYR A 67 -2.37 -6.86 -21.86
CA TYR A 67 -1.70 -8.17 -21.84
C TYR A 67 -2.66 -9.37 -21.73
N ASN A 68 -3.95 -9.13 -21.47
CA ASN A 68 -5.02 -10.11 -21.21
C ASN A 68 -4.84 -10.97 -19.95
N TYR A 69 -4.06 -10.51 -18.97
CA TYR A 69 -3.89 -11.15 -17.68
C TYR A 69 -3.51 -10.11 -16.61
N LEU A 70 -3.80 -10.41 -15.33
CA LEU A 70 -3.41 -9.58 -14.19
C LEU A 70 -1.90 -9.67 -13.94
N PRO A 71 -1.28 -8.60 -13.38
CA PRO A 71 0.14 -8.63 -13.07
C PRO A 71 0.46 -9.66 -12.00
N ASN A 72 1.69 -10.15 -12.07
CA ASN A 72 2.23 -11.13 -11.14
C ASN A 72 2.70 -10.42 -9.87
N SER A 73 2.61 -11.05 -8.70
CA SER A 73 3.10 -10.40 -7.48
C SER A 73 4.59 -10.07 -7.53
N ARG A 74 5.39 -11.05 -7.96
CA ARG A 74 6.80 -10.89 -8.26
C ARG A 74 7.31 -11.93 -9.24
N ARG A 75 8.39 -11.56 -9.93
CA ARG A 75 9.24 -12.45 -10.71
C ARG A 75 10.62 -12.49 -10.08
N ASP A 76 11.01 -13.66 -9.62
CA ASP A 76 12.32 -13.92 -9.03
C ASP A 76 13.44 -13.86 -10.08
N ALA A 77 14.56 -13.16 -9.91
CA ALA A 77 14.93 -12.16 -8.90
C ALA A 77 14.87 -10.72 -9.48
N SER A 78 13.85 -10.44 -10.31
CA SER A 78 13.86 -9.34 -11.28
C SER A 78 12.98 -8.15 -10.89
N PHE A 79 11.66 -8.31 -10.86
CA PHE A 79 10.71 -7.19 -10.65
C PHE A 79 9.42 -7.65 -9.98
N THR A 80 8.56 -6.70 -9.62
CA THR A 80 7.25 -6.93 -8.97
C THR A 80 6.09 -6.33 -9.76
N TRP A 81 4.85 -6.62 -9.35
CA TRP A 81 3.64 -6.01 -9.94
C TRP A 81 3.72 -4.49 -10.01
N GLN A 82 4.36 -3.85 -9.02
CA GLN A 82 4.51 -2.39 -8.99
C GLN A 82 5.29 -1.85 -10.19
N ALA A 83 6.27 -2.59 -10.73
CA ALA A 83 6.98 -2.17 -11.93
C ALA A 83 6.12 -2.38 -13.19
N GLN A 84 5.30 -3.43 -13.21
CA GLN A 84 4.48 -3.82 -14.35
C GLN A 84 3.37 -2.79 -14.66
N ILE A 85 2.79 -2.19 -13.62
CA ILE A 85 1.64 -1.27 -13.77
C ILE A 85 2.04 0.21 -13.91
N LEU A 86 3.34 0.54 -13.91
CA LEU A 86 3.83 1.92 -14.02
C LEU A 86 3.21 2.72 -15.19
N PRO A 87 2.99 2.16 -16.39
CA PRO A 87 2.35 2.89 -17.48
C PRO A 87 0.94 3.37 -17.12
N GLY A 88 0.16 2.55 -16.41
CA GLY A 88 -1.18 2.90 -15.94
C GLY A 88 -1.21 3.90 -14.77
N LEU A 89 -0.04 4.24 -14.21
CA LEU A 89 0.16 5.27 -13.19
C LEU A 89 0.82 6.53 -13.74
N GLU A 90 0.77 6.74 -15.07
CA GLU A 90 1.42 7.85 -15.76
C GLU A 90 2.95 7.89 -15.56
N GLN A 91 3.58 6.72 -15.35
CA GLN A 91 5.03 6.56 -15.19
C GLN A 91 5.69 5.91 -16.41
N SER A 92 5.19 6.20 -17.61
CA SER A 92 5.68 5.60 -18.88
C SER A 92 7.16 5.89 -19.15
N SER A 93 7.66 7.08 -18.78
CA SER A 93 9.07 7.46 -18.93
C SER A 93 10.00 6.63 -18.04
N LEU A 94 9.56 6.30 -16.83
CA LEU A 94 10.28 5.41 -15.93
C LEU A 94 10.20 3.96 -16.42
N TYR A 95 9.02 3.52 -16.83
CA TYR A 95 8.80 2.17 -17.37
C TYR A 95 9.69 1.88 -18.58
N ALA A 96 9.86 2.84 -19.49
CA ALA A 96 10.73 2.68 -20.67
C ALA A 96 12.21 2.44 -20.31
N LYS A 97 12.63 2.79 -19.10
CA LYS A 97 14.00 2.56 -18.60
C LYS A 97 14.17 1.21 -17.89
N TRP A 98 13.08 0.57 -17.52
CA TRP A 98 13.11 -0.75 -16.90
C TRP A 98 13.55 -1.82 -17.91
N LYS A 99 14.43 -2.71 -17.47
CA LYS A 99 14.80 -3.91 -18.22
C LYS A 99 14.10 -5.09 -17.56
N PHE A 100 12.96 -5.50 -18.09
CA PHE A 100 12.28 -6.71 -17.61
C PHE A 100 13.12 -7.94 -18.04
N GLY A 101 13.53 -8.79 -17.10
CA GLY A 101 14.40 -9.93 -17.38
C GLY A 101 15.58 -10.03 -16.41
N PRO A 102 16.56 -9.11 -16.50
CA PRO A 102 17.71 -9.04 -15.58
C PRO A 102 17.31 -8.90 -14.10
N SER A 103 18.24 -9.30 -13.23
CA SER A 103 18.09 -9.19 -11.77
C SER A 103 17.88 -7.74 -11.32
N PHE A 104 17.15 -7.54 -10.22
CA PHE A 104 16.79 -6.23 -9.69
C PHE A 104 18.02 -5.33 -9.45
N ASP A 105 19.12 -5.88 -8.93
CA ASP A 105 20.35 -5.14 -8.63
C ASP A 105 21.00 -4.53 -9.87
N THR A 106 20.79 -5.13 -11.05
CA THR A 106 21.34 -4.66 -12.33
C THR A 106 20.53 -3.54 -12.99
N GLN A 107 19.36 -3.21 -12.45
CA GLN A 107 18.52 -2.12 -12.95
C GLN A 107 19.17 -0.76 -12.71
N LEU A 108 18.70 0.29 -13.37
CA LEU A 108 19.17 1.64 -13.05
C LEU A 108 18.73 2.05 -11.64
N GLN A 109 19.57 2.79 -10.91
CA GLN A 109 19.24 3.26 -9.56
C GLN A 109 17.95 4.09 -9.55
N GLU A 110 17.74 4.92 -10.57
CA GLU A 110 16.50 5.70 -10.72
C GLU A 110 15.24 4.83 -10.86
N CYS A 111 15.37 3.60 -11.38
CA CYS A 111 14.28 2.63 -11.41
C CYS A 111 14.07 1.97 -10.04
N ARG A 112 15.15 1.55 -9.38
CA ARG A 112 15.10 0.86 -8.08
C ARG A 112 14.61 1.75 -6.95
N GLU A 113 14.99 3.03 -6.97
CA GLU A 113 14.70 4.01 -5.93
C GLU A 113 13.57 4.98 -6.31
N ALA A 114 12.80 4.68 -7.38
CA ALA A 114 11.70 5.53 -7.81
C ALA A 114 10.64 5.68 -6.71
N LYS A 115 10.31 6.93 -6.38
CA LYS A 115 9.33 7.31 -5.35
C LYS A 115 7.99 7.66 -6.00
N ILE A 116 7.21 6.65 -6.36
CA ILE A 116 5.89 6.85 -6.97
C ILE A 116 4.88 7.24 -5.89
N THR A 117 4.33 8.46 -5.95
CA THR A 117 3.42 9.01 -4.93
C THR A 117 2.28 8.07 -4.56
N VAL A 118 1.71 7.40 -5.56
CA VAL A 118 0.58 6.46 -5.40
C VAL A 118 0.93 5.25 -4.53
N TYR A 119 2.22 4.90 -4.39
CA TYR A 119 2.65 3.79 -3.54
C TYR A 119 2.81 4.12 -2.06
N PHE A 120 2.50 5.35 -1.63
CA PHE A 120 2.66 5.77 -0.25
C PHE A 120 1.33 6.17 0.39
N CYS A 121 1.10 5.66 1.60
CA CYS A 121 -0.06 6.02 2.39
C CYS A 121 0.24 7.35 3.11
N PRO A 122 -0.55 8.42 2.89
CA PRO A 122 -0.26 9.74 3.46
C PRO A 122 -0.34 9.81 4.99
N SER A 123 -1.02 8.85 5.64
CA SER A 123 -1.00 8.71 7.11
C SER A 123 0.28 8.04 7.64
N ARG A 124 1.00 7.30 6.80
CA ARG A 124 2.27 6.67 7.17
C ARG A 124 3.46 7.55 6.82
N ARG A 125 3.56 7.98 5.56
CA ARG A 125 4.69 8.75 5.03
C ARG A 125 4.35 9.41 3.70
N SER A 126 5.10 10.46 3.35
CA SER A 126 5.11 10.99 1.99
C SER A 126 6.17 10.27 1.15
N ALA A 127 5.98 10.24 -0.17
CA ALA A 127 7.00 9.74 -1.11
C ALA A 127 8.35 10.45 -0.94
N SER A 128 8.34 11.77 -0.69
CA SER A 128 9.57 12.55 -0.46
C SER A 128 10.33 12.10 0.79
N SER A 129 9.64 11.69 1.85
CA SER A 129 10.23 11.24 3.11
C SER A 129 10.78 9.81 3.07
N ALA A 130 10.36 9.00 2.09
CA ALA A 130 10.83 7.61 1.95
C ALA A 130 12.36 7.57 1.72
N GLN A 131 13.04 6.65 2.39
CA GLN A 131 14.50 6.50 2.30
C GLN A 131 14.85 5.21 1.56
N PRO A 132 16.00 5.17 0.86
CA PRO A 132 16.52 3.92 0.31
C PRO A 132 16.74 2.88 1.42
N ILE A 133 16.35 1.65 1.12
CA ILE A 133 16.55 0.47 1.96
C ILE A 133 17.60 -0.38 1.25
N THR A 134 18.68 -0.71 1.97
CA THR A 134 19.71 -1.62 1.48
C THR A 134 19.27 -3.06 1.73
N GLU A 135 19.32 -3.88 0.69
CA GLU A 135 18.99 -5.31 0.75
C GLU A 135 20.04 -6.12 0.00
N THR A 136 20.40 -7.28 0.55
CA THR A 136 21.30 -8.25 -0.10
C THR A 136 20.48 -9.23 -0.92
N MET A 137 20.80 -9.31 -2.22
CA MET A 137 20.20 -10.26 -3.15
C MET A 137 20.64 -11.69 -2.82
N ASP A 138 19.81 -12.71 -3.04
CA ASP A 138 20.13 -14.10 -2.66
C ASP A 138 21.39 -14.66 -3.35
N SER A 139 21.62 -14.26 -4.60
CA SER A 139 22.79 -14.66 -5.40
C SER A 139 23.51 -13.46 -6.03
N GLY A 140 23.52 -12.32 -5.34
CA GLY A 140 24.05 -11.06 -5.88
C GLY A 140 24.54 -10.07 -4.83
N PRO A 141 24.99 -8.87 -5.26
CA PRO A 141 25.46 -7.84 -4.35
C PRO A 141 24.32 -7.24 -3.52
N SER A 142 24.67 -6.53 -2.45
CA SER A 142 23.72 -5.62 -1.81
C SER A 142 23.40 -4.46 -2.75
N THR A 143 22.12 -4.13 -2.86
CA THR A 143 21.62 -3.01 -3.64
C THR A 143 20.62 -2.21 -2.83
N THR A 144 20.18 -1.09 -3.39
CA THR A 144 19.24 -0.17 -2.77
C THR A 144 17.95 -0.10 -3.57
N GLY A 145 16.85 0.11 -2.85
CA GLY A 145 15.57 0.50 -3.44
C GLY A 145 14.64 1.12 -2.39
N VAL A 146 13.47 1.59 -2.82
CA VAL A 146 12.50 2.23 -1.90
C VAL A 146 11.28 1.34 -1.74
N GLY A 147 10.73 1.24 -0.54
CA GLY A 147 9.54 0.42 -0.30
C GLY A 147 8.22 1.09 -0.69
N SER A 148 7.14 0.34 -0.50
CA SER A 148 5.75 0.70 -0.83
C SER A 148 4.85 0.42 0.37
N ASP A 149 3.79 1.20 0.54
CA ASP A 149 2.79 1.03 1.59
C ASP A 149 1.60 0.17 1.16
N TYR A 150 1.61 -0.33 -0.08
CA TYR A 150 0.61 -1.25 -0.61
C TYR A 150 1.24 -2.57 -1.06
N ALA A 151 0.45 -3.65 -0.95
CA ALA A 151 0.80 -4.98 -1.39
C ALA A 151 -0.34 -5.62 -2.16
N ILE A 152 -0.02 -6.51 -3.10
CA ILE A 152 -1.00 -7.36 -3.79
C ILE A 152 -1.34 -8.57 -2.92
N CYS A 153 -2.57 -9.07 -3.03
CA CYS A 153 -3.02 -10.24 -2.27
C CYS A 153 -2.54 -11.53 -2.93
N SER A 154 -1.85 -12.38 -2.17
CA SER A 154 -1.43 -13.71 -2.61
C SER A 154 -2.37 -14.83 -2.16
N GLY A 155 -3.51 -14.52 -1.53
CA GLY A 155 -4.50 -15.51 -1.10
C GLY A 155 -4.40 -15.91 0.37
N ASN A 156 -5.04 -17.04 0.72
CA ASN A 156 -5.18 -17.55 2.09
C ASN A 156 -4.65 -18.98 2.28
N SER A 157 -4.19 -19.63 1.22
CA SER A 157 -3.63 -20.98 1.28
C SER A 157 -2.28 -21.03 2.01
N ALA A 158 -1.83 -22.24 2.35
CA ALA A 158 -0.49 -22.47 2.89
C ALA A 158 0.65 -21.98 1.96
N LEU A 159 0.34 -21.79 0.66
CA LEU A 159 1.29 -21.34 -0.36
C LEU A 159 1.31 -19.81 -0.52
N SER A 160 0.35 -19.09 0.07
CA SER A 160 0.21 -17.64 -0.07
C SER A 160 1.35 -16.84 0.57
N ASN A 161 2.09 -17.42 1.51
CA ASN A 161 3.31 -16.82 2.06
C ASN A 161 4.60 -17.51 1.59
N ASN A 162 4.51 -18.38 0.58
CA ASN A 162 5.70 -19.01 0.02
C ASN A 162 6.53 -17.97 -0.72
N ASP A 163 7.85 -18.17 -0.75
CA ASP A 163 8.76 -17.29 -1.48
C ASP A 163 8.89 -17.75 -2.94
N TYR A 164 8.81 -19.04 -3.20
CA TYR A 164 8.98 -19.60 -4.53
C TYR A 164 7.68 -20.16 -5.09
N TRP A 165 7.51 -19.99 -6.40
CA TRP A 165 6.61 -20.86 -7.16
C TRP A 165 7.14 -22.29 -7.09
N GLN A 166 6.48 -23.18 -6.35
CA GLN A 166 6.88 -24.58 -6.25
C GLN A 166 6.64 -25.28 -7.60
N ALA A 167 7.68 -25.35 -8.41
CA ALA A 167 7.69 -26.12 -9.66
C ALA A 167 7.99 -27.62 -9.46
N ASN A 168 7.76 -28.20 -8.27
CA ASN A 168 7.96 -29.62 -8.04
C ASN A 168 6.69 -30.31 -7.51
N SER A 169 6.17 -31.21 -8.36
CA SER A 169 5.14 -32.25 -8.21
C SER A 169 3.73 -31.89 -7.73
N SER A 170 3.46 -30.73 -7.15
CA SER A 170 2.09 -30.22 -6.94
C SER A 170 1.94 -28.86 -7.61
N ASN A 171 1.17 -28.80 -8.70
CA ASN A 171 0.75 -27.61 -9.47
C ASN A 171 -0.08 -26.60 -8.65
N GLN A 172 0.18 -26.42 -7.36
CA GLN A 172 -0.59 -25.52 -6.51
C GLN A 172 0.08 -24.15 -6.51
N ALA A 173 -0.58 -23.21 -7.16
CA ALA A 173 -0.31 -21.79 -7.04
C ALA A 173 -0.80 -21.28 -5.69
N ALA A 174 -0.29 -20.13 -5.26
CA ALA A 174 -1.05 -19.32 -4.31
C ALA A 174 -2.45 -19.04 -4.90
N ASP A 175 -3.49 -19.14 -4.08
CA ASP A 175 -4.91 -19.09 -4.43
C ASP A 175 -5.44 -17.67 -4.67
N GLY A 176 -4.64 -16.64 -4.38
CA GLY A 176 -4.98 -15.26 -4.68
C GLY A 176 -4.55 -14.81 -6.08
N VAL A 177 -4.85 -13.55 -6.39
CA VAL A 177 -4.52 -12.98 -7.71
C VAL A 177 -3.05 -12.61 -7.89
N GLY A 178 -2.32 -12.40 -6.79
CA GLY A 178 -0.89 -12.10 -6.77
C GLY A 178 -0.01 -13.34 -6.92
N THR A 179 -0.01 -13.95 -8.11
CA THR A 179 0.79 -15.15 -8.42
C THR A 179 2.29 -14.86 -8.41
N ILE A 180 3.07 -15.72 -7.74
CA ILE A 180 4.53 -15.63 -7.57
C ILE A 180 5.21 -16.46 -8.66
N PHE A 181 6.33 -16.01 -9.24
CA PHE A 181 7.03 -16.78 -10.29
C PHE A 181 8.53 -16.93 -10.03
N ASN A 182 8.99 -18.19 -10.04
CA ASN A 182 10.40 -18.59 -9.98
C ASN A 182 10.89 -19.00 -11.38
N ALA A 183 10.90 -18.06 -12.33
CA ALA A 183 11.39 -18.32 -13.67
C ALA A 183 12.69 -17.54 -13.91
N SER A 184 13.83 -18.25 -13.88
CA SER A 184 15.09 -17.72 -14.37
C SER A 184 15.01 -17.46 -15.89
N GLY A 185 15.44 -16.28 -16.35
CA GLY A 185 15.45 -15.91 -17.77
C GLY A 185 15.10 -14.44 -18.07
N THR A 186 14.98 -14.06 -19.33
CA THR A 186 14.70 -12.68 -19.80
C THR A 186 13.26 -12.45 -20.23
N VAL A 187 12.33 -13.33 -19.89
CA VAL A 187 10.96 -13.29 -20.41
C VAL A 187 10.21 -12.08 -19.85
N THR A 188 9.65 -11.26 -20.74
CA THR A 188 8.96 -10.01 -20.42
C THR A 188 7.44 -10.14 -20.61
N PRO A 189 6.62 -9.28 -19.97
CA PRO A 189 5.20 -9.20 -20.29
C PRO A 189 4.93 -9.13 -21.80
N GLY A 190 3.95 -9.90 -22.29
CA GLY A 190 3.60 -10.00 -23.71
C GLY A 190 4.36 -11.05 -24.51
N ASP A 191 5.44 -11.65 -23.97
CA ASP A 191 6.09 -12.82 -24.58
C ASP A 191 5.19 -14.07 -24.40
N PRO A 192 4.99 -14.93 -25.40
CA PRO A 192 4.22 -16.18 -25.27
C PRO A 192 4.75 -17.13 -24.18
N SER A 193 6.04 -17.04 -23.86
CA SER A 193 6.70 -17.82 -22.80
C SER A 193 6.52 -17.19 -21.42
N PHE A 194 5.96 -15.97 -21.34
CA PHE A 194 5.75 -15.26 -20.09
C PHE A 194 4.73 -16.01 -19.27
N LYS A 195 5.11 -16.39 -18.05
CA LYS A 195 4.18 -16.97 -17.10
C LYS A 195 3.26 -15.85 -16.60
N ALA A 196 2.09 -15.78 -17.22
CA ALA A 196 1.04 -14.83 -16.92
C ALA A 196 0.37 -15.10 -15.57
N GLY A 197 -0.12 -14.05 -14.95
CA GLY A 197 -1.03 -14.14 -13.81
C GLY A 197 -2.43 -14.58 -14.24
N PRO A 198 -3.39 -14.64 -13.30
CA PRO A 198 -4.76 -15.01 -13.64
C PRO A 198 -5.41 -13.95 -14.53
N ARG A 199 -6.32 -14.39 -15.39
CA ARG A 199 -7.21 -13.50 -16.13
C ARG A 199 -8.38 -13.10 -15.23
N LEU A 200 -9.06 -12.01 -15.53
CA LEU A 200 -10.28 -11.65 -14.79
C LEU A 200 -11.35 -12.74 -14.86
N THR A 201 -11.39 -13.52 -15.95
CA THR A 201 -12.29 -14.68 -16.11
C THR A 201 -11.94 -15.87 -15.22
N ASP A 202 -10.72 -15.93 -14.69
CA ASP A 202 -10.27 -17.01 -13.81
C ASP A 202 -10.64 -16.73 -12.33
N ILE A 203 -11.33 -15.60 -12.06
CA ILE A 203 -11.83 -15.21 -10.74
C ILE A 203 -13.31 -15.60 -10.65
N THR A 204 -13.57 -16.86 -10.33
CA THR A 204 -14.93 -17.41 -10.32
C THR A 204 -15.74 -17.04 -9.09
N ASP A 205 -15.10 -16.61 -8.00
CA ASP A 205 -15.78 -16.18 -6.77
C ASP A 205 -16.34 -14.75 -6.86
N GLY A 206 -16.10 -14.09 -8.00
CA GLY A 206 -16.60 -12.76 -8.33
C GLY A 206 -15.57 -11.66 -8.07
N THR A 207 -15.32 -10.84 -9.08
CA THR A 207 -14.33 -9.76 -9.02
C THR A 207 -14.64 -8.69 -7.95
N SER A 208 -15.91 -8.52 -7.59
CA SER A 208 -16.36 -7.63 -6.52
C SER A 208 -16.25 -8.23 -5.10
N ASN A 209 -15.82 -9.49 -5.00
CA ASN A 209 -15.61 -10.20 -3.73
C ASN A 209 -14.15 -10.63 -3.55
N THR A 210 -13.32 -10.59 -4.59
CA THR A 210 -11.90 -10.92 -4.49
C THR A 210 -11.05 -9.66 -4.26
N ILE A 211 -10.19 -9.70 -3.25
CA ILE A 211 -9.23 -8.64 -2.94
C ILE A 211 -8.07 -8.71 -3.92
N MET A 212 -7.79 -7.57 -4.56
CA MET A 212 -6.63 -7.42 -5.44
C MET A 212 -5.40 -6.97 -4.66
N ALA A 213 -5.48 -5.82 -4.00
CA ALA A 213 -4.38 -5.21 -3.27
C ALA A 213 -4.89 -4.41 -2.07
N GLY A 214 -4.00 -4.06 -1.15
CA GLY A 214 -4.41 -3.31 0.04
C GLY A 214 -3.25 -2.71 0.81
N ASP A 215 -3.61 -2.01 1.89
CA ASP A 215 -2.67 -1.42 2.84
C ASP A 215 -1.73 -2.49 3.41
N LYS A 216 -0.44 -2.38 3.09
CA LYS A 216 0.61 -3.29 3.60
C LYS A 216 0.96 -2.91 5.02
N HIS A 217 0.93 -3.83 5.98
CA HIS A 217 1.39 -3.53 7.33
C HIS A 217 2.90 -3.35 7.36
N ILE A 218 3.35 -2.30 8.06
CA ILE A 218 4.75 -2.02 8.36
C ILE A 218 4.80 -1.48 9.78
N TYR A 219 5.64 -2.10 10.62
CA TYR A 219 5.88 -1.62 11.97
C TYR A 219 6.44 -0.20 11.94
N VAL A 220 5.80 0.74 12.64
CA VAL A 220 6.12 2.18 12.51
C VAL A 220 7.56 2.51 12.91
N GLN A 221 8.15 1.84 13.91
CA GLN A 221 9.57 2.04 14.26
C GLN A 221 10.53 1.19 13.39
N GLY A 222 9.97 0.37 12.51
CA GLY A 222 10.62 -0.45 11.50
C GLY A 222 10.65 0.17 10.12
N LEU A 223 10.09 1.38 9.92
CA LEU A 223 10.07 2.07 8.63
C LEU A 223 11.50 2.21 8.07
N ASN A 224 11.63 1.88 6.77
CA ASN A 224 12.90 1.87 6.04
C ASN A 224 13.96 0.89 6.60
N LYS A 225 13.57 -0.08 7.46
CA LYS A 225 14.47 -1.13 7.95
C LYS A 225 14.12 -2.46 7.30
N ILE A 226 15.12 -3.15 6.77
CA ILE A 226 14.94 -4.37 5.98
C ILE A 226 14.19 -5.49 6.71
N SER A 227 14.27 -5.52 8.05
CA SER A 227 13.56 -6.50 8.88
C SER A 227 12.03 -6.35 8.88
N TYR A 228 11.49 -5.21 8.45
CA TYR A 228 10.05 -4.91 8.49
C TYR A 228 9.47 -4.48 7.14
N GLU A 229 10.31 -4.00 6.23
CA GLU A 229 9.95 -3.56 4.88
C GLU A 229 11.15 -3.72 3.97
N GLY A 230 10.94 -4.01 2.69
CA GLY A 230 11.99 -3.92 1.68
C GLY A 230 11.53 -3.20 0.41
N PRO A 231 12.46 -3.07 -0.57
CA PRO A 231 12.21 -2.39 -1.83
C PRO A 231 10.97 -2.91 -2.56
N ALA A 232 10.13 -2.00 -3.02
CA ALA A 232 8.84 -2.32 -3.64
C ALA A 232 9.00 -3.05 -4.96
N PHE A 233 10.07 -2.76 -5.69
CA PHE A 233 10.36 -3.31 -7.01
C PHE A 233 11.30 -4.51 -6.98
N ASN A 234 11.82 -4.92 -5.82
CA ASN A 234 12.75 -6.04 -5.75
C ASN A 234 12.00 -7.36 -5.93
N GLY A 235 12.19 -7.99 -7.08
CA GLY A 235 11.60 -9.28 -7.41
C GLY A 235 12.23 -10.47 -6.70
N ASP A 236 13.43 -10.34 -6.11
CA ASP A 236 14.15 -11.40 -5.38
C ASP A 236 13.49 -11.77 -4.05
N LYS A 237 12.73 -10.82 -3.47
CA LYS A 237 12.22 -10.92 -2.11
C LYS A 237 10.72 -10.67 -2.05
N GLY A 238 10.02 -11.40 -1.17
CA GLY A 238 8.57 -11.28 -1.00
C GLY A 238 8.06 -10.02 -0.28
N HIS A 239 8.44 -8.81 -0.74
CA HIS A 239 8.03 -7.55 -0.12
C HIS A 239 6.74 -6.96 -0.69
N SER A 240 6.40 -7.30 -1.93
CA SER A 240 5.33 -6.71 -2.73
C SER A 240 3.95 -7.35 -2.54
N TYR A 241 3.86 -8.51 -1.89
CA TYR A 241 2.62 -9.25 -1.67
C TYR A 241 2.38 -9.59 -0.21
N ARG A 242 1.12 -9.83 0.15
CA ARG A 242 0.74 -10.31 1.48
C ARG A 242 -0.36 -11.36 1.36
N PRO A 243 -0.29 -12.44 2.16
CA PRO A 243 -1.42 -13.34 2.34
C PRO A 243 -2.48 -12.68 3.25
N LEU A 244 -3.69 -13.22 3.24
CA LEU A 244 -4.79 -12.73 4.07
C LEU A 244 -5.70 -13.88 4.49
N GLY A 245 -6.06 -13.93 5.78
CA GLY A 245 -7.10 -14.82 6.31
C GLY A 245 -6.81 -15.26 7.74
N VAL A 246 -7.34 -16.41 8.17
CA VAL A 246 -7.21 -16.86 9.58
C VAL A 246 -5.74 -17.07 10.00
N SER A 247 -4.94 -17.67 9.11
CA SER A 247 -3.49 -17.84 9.34
C SER A 247 -2.69 -16.55 9.16
N TYR A 248 -3.30 -15.54 8.53
CA TYR A 248 -2.67 -14.27 8.16
C TYR A 248 -3.62 -13.10 8.46
N PRO A 249 -3.94 -12.86 9.75
CA PRO A 249 -4.93 -11.85 10.12
C PRO A 249 -4.40 -10.44 9.84
N LEU A 250 -5.32 -9.47 9.81
CA LEU A 250 -4.96 -8.06 9.75
C LEU A 250 -4.13 -7.66 10.97
N SER A 251 -3.20 -6.74 10.75
CA SER A 251 -2.46 -6.08 11.82
C SER A 251 -3.38 -5.37 12.80
N LYS A 252 -3.02 -5.42 14.09
CA LYS A 252 -3.76 -4.73 15.16
C LYS A 252 -3.49 -3.23 15.19
N GLY A 253 -2.55 -2.74 14.39
CA GLY A 253 -2.25 -1.32 14.24
C GLY A 253 -0.76 -1.04 14.00
N PRO A 254 -0.34 0.24 13.98
CA PRO A 254 1.01 0.64 13.56
C PRO A 254 2.16 0.08 14.43
N MET A 255 1.87 -0.29 15.68
CA MET A 255 2.85 -0.84 16.62
C MET A 255 2.94 -2.37 16.59
N ASP A 256 2.08 -3.05 15.81
CA ASP A 256 2.16 -4.49 15.62
C ASP A 256 3.48 -4.85 14.90
N LYS A 257 4.13 -5.93 15.32
CA LYS A 257 5.42 -6.38 14.78
C LYS A 257 5.28 -7.45 13.71
N ALA A 258 4.06 -7.82 13.30
CA ALA A 258 3.85 -8.73 12.18
C ALA A 258 4.57 -8.23 10.90
N THR A 259 5.30 -9.09 10.20
CA THR A 259 6.14 -8.73 9.03
C THR A 259 5.55 -9.16 7.68
N LYS A 260 4.45 -9.92 7.70
CA LYS A 260 3.74 -10.47 6.52
C LYS A 260 2.21 -10.35 6.66
N ALA A 261 1.72 -9.18 7.05
CA ALA A 261 0.29 -8.91 7.16
C ALA A 261 -0.14 -7.71 6.31
N PHE A 262 -1.43 -7.67 5.97
CA PHE A 262 -2.10 -6.42 5.63
C PHE A 262 -2.39 -5.61 6.90
N GLY A 263 -2.47 -4.29 6.76
CA GLY A 263 -2.70 -3.37 7.87
C GLY A 263 -2.41 -1.92 7.52
N SER A 264 -3.31 -1.04 7.92
CA SER A 264 -3.20 0.39 7.65
C SER A 264 -2.51 1.19 8.76
N ALA A 265 -2.03 2.38 8.39
CA ALA A 265 -1.73 3.44 9.34
C ALA A 265 -2.99 4.18 9.82
N HIS A 266 -4.12 4.02 9.12
CA HIS A 266 -5.41 4.57 9.52
C HIS A 266 -5.96 3.83 10.76
N PRO A 267 -6.44 4.54 11.80
CA PRO A 267 -6.96 3.89 12.99
C PRO A 267 -8.16 2.97 12.71
N GLY A 268 -8.06 1.72 13.17
CA GLY A 268 -9.18 0.77 13.23
C GLY A 268 -9.61 0.12 11.91
N VAL A 269 -9.05 0.55 10.77
CA VAL A 269 -9.44 0.04 9.45
C VAL A 269 -8.25 -0.31 8.58
N THR A 270 -8.45 -1.24 7.65
CA THR A 270 -7.53 -1.57 6.57
C THR A 270 -8.26 -1.43 5.24
N ASN A 271 -7.67 -0.68 4.31
CA ASN A 271 -8.29 -0.42 3.02
C ASN A 271 -7.74 -1.37 1.95
N PHE A 272 -8.63 -1.79 1.05
CA PHE A 272 -8.33 -2.70 -0.04
C PHE A 272 -9.01 -2.23 -1.32
N VAL A 273 -8.37 -2.52 -2.45
CA VAL A 273 -8.97 -2.50 -3.77
C VAL A 273 -9.29 -3.93 -4.19
N LEU A 274 -10.47 -4.12 -4.77
CA LEU A 274 -10.98 -5.42 -5.22
C LEU A 274 -10.70 -5.60 -6.71
N CYS A 275 -10.91 -6.81 -7.22
CA CYS A 275 -10.63 -7.15 -8.61
C CYS A 275 -11.56 -6.46 -9.64
N ASP A 276 -12.67 -5.88 -9.20
CA ASP A 276 -13.53 -4.98 -9.99
C ASP A 276 -13.09 -3.50 -9.93
N GLY A 277 -12.02 -3.21 -9.19
CA GLY A 277 -11.50 -1.87 -8.97
C GLY A 277 -12.28 -1.05 -7.95
N SER A 278 -13.29 -1.60 -7.27
CA SER A 278 -13.92 -0.95 -6.12
C SER A 278 -12.97 -0.91 -4.92
N VAL A 279 -13.10 0.09 -4.06
CA VAL A 279 -12.26 0.25 -2.87
C VAL A 279 -13.13 0.16 -1.63
N ARG A 280 -12.74 -0.70 -0.69
CA ARG A 280 -13.46 -0.97 0.55
C ARG A 280 -12.52 -0.93 1.74
N ALA A 281 -13.06 -0.51 2.88
CA ALA A 281 -12.36 -0.53 4.15
C ALA A 281 -12.98 -1.58 5.05
N PHE A 282 -12.14 -2.31 5.77
CA PHE A 282 -12.55 -3.36 6.69
C PHE A 282 -12.00 -3.06 8.07
N SER A 283 -12.78 -3.38 9.10
CA SER A 283 -12.32 -3.28 10.48
C SER A 283 -11.13 -4.21 10.73
N ASN A 284 -10.11 -3.72 11.45
CA ASN A 284 -8.96 -4.57 11.83
C ASN A 284 -9.37 -5.70 12.81
N GLY A 285 -10.52 -5.56 13.48
CA GLY A 285 -11.12 -6.61 14.30
C GLY A 285 -12.16 -7.46 13.56
N GLY A 286 -12.27 -7.31 12.24
CA GLY A 286 -13.25 -8.02 11.41
C GLY A 286 -12.99 -9.53 11.32
N ASN A 287 -13.93 -10.23 10.68
CA ASN A 287 -13.89 -11.69 10.55
C ASN A 287 -12.75 -12.12 9.60
N ALA A 288 -11.66 -12.64 10.17
CA ALA A 288 -10.49 -13.11 9.42
C ALA A 288 -10.83 -14.27 8.47
N THR A 289 -11.84 -15.08 8.76
CA THR A 289 -12.31 -16.14 7.86
C THR A 289 -12.91 -15.53 6.59
N MET A 290 -13.78 -14.53 6.72
CA MET A 290 -14.40 -13.88 5.56
C MET A 290 -13.37 -13.13 4.72
N LEU A 291 -12.39 -12.49 5.35
CA LEU A 291 -11.27 -11.88 4.63
C LEU A 291 -10.41 -12.93 3.91
N GLY A 292 -10.29 -14.13 4.48
CA GLY A 292 -9.63 -15.27 3.83
C GLY A 292 -10.37 -15.74 2.58
N TYR A 293 -11.71 -15.82 2.62
CA TYR A 293 -12.52 -16.15 1.44
C TYR A 293 -12.41 -15.07 0.36
N MET A 294 -12.34 -13.80 0.74
CA MET A 294 -12.08 -12.72 -0.21
C MET A 294 -10.66 -12.72 -0.78
N ALA A 295 -9.70 -13.42 -0.15
CA ALA A 295 -8.33 -13.49 -0.63
C ALA A 295 -8.19 -14.51 -1.78
N GLY A 296 -9.03 -15.56 -1.78
CA GLY A 296 -9.11 -16.56 -2.84
C GLY A 296 -9.81 -16.02 -4.10
N LYS A 297 -9.42 -16.55 -5.27
CA LYS A 297 -10.05 -16.21 -6.55
C LYS A 297 -11.07 -17.23 -7.04
N ASP A 298 -10.95 -18.49 -6.62
CA ASP A 298 -11.71 -19.64 -7.13
C ASP A 298 -11.93 -20.78 -6.09
N ASP A 299 -12.15 -20.43 -4.83
CA ASP A 299 -12.39 -21.39 -3.73
C ASP A 299 -13.89 -21.74 -3.52
N GLY A 300 -14.80 -21.02 -4.18
CA GLY A 300 -16.25 -21.23 -4.10
C GLY A 300 -16.87 -20.87 -2.74
N GLN A 301 -16.14 -20.20 -1.85
CA GLN A 301 -16.61 -19.84 -0.52
C GLN A 301 -17.52 -18.61 -0.57
N VAL A 302 -18.59 -18.65 0.23
CA VAL A 302 -19.55 -17.55 0.29
C VAL A 302 -19.08 -16.50 1.29
N VAL A 303 -18.87 -15.30 0.78
CA VAL A 303 -18.53 -14.12 1.57
C VAL A 303 -19.80 -13.50 2.15
N SER A 304 -19.96 -13.48 3.48
CA SER A 304 -21.11 -12.87 4.17
C SER A 304 -20.72 -12.27 5.53
N GLY A 305 -21.47 -11.28 6.03
CA GLY A 305 -21.26 -10.72 7.38
C GLY A 305 -19.93 -9.95 7.56
N LEU A 306 -19.58 -9.10 6.58
CA LEU A 306 -18.37 -8.28 6.59
C LEU A 306 -18.57 -6.86 7.16
N GLU A 307 -19.80 -6.53 7.58
CA GLU A 307 -20.19 -5.25 8.19
C GLU A 307 -20.17 -5.31 9.71
#